data_AF-A0A6B0RFH7-F1
#
_entry.id   AF-A0A6B0RFH7-F1
#
_cell.length_a   1.000
_cell.length_b   1.000
_cell.length_c   1.000
_cell.angle_alpha   90.00
_cell.angle_beta   90.00
_cell.angle_gamma   90.00
#
_symmetry.space_group_name_H-M   'P 1'
#
loop_
_entity.id
_entity.type
_entity.pdbx_description
1 polymer ?
#
loop_
_entity_poly.entity_id
_entity_poly.type
_entity_poly.pdbx_seq_one_letter_code
_entity_poly.pdbx_strand_id
1 'polypeptide(L)'
;MSSKPQSIGVIGAPFSKGQMPEVPGFYWVAPCISAKDIVYIGLRDVDPGEHYILKTLGIKYFSMTEVDKLGIGKVMEETFSYLLGRKKRPIHLSFDVDGLDPSFTPATGTPVQGGLTYREGLYITEEIYKTGLLSGLDIMEVNPSLGKTPEEVTRTVNTTVAITMACFGVAREGNHKPIDYLSSPK
;
A
#
# COMPACT_ATOMS: atom_id res chain seq x y z
N MET A 1 6.98 19.80 -14.15
CA MET A 1 5.94 19.24 -13.27
C MET A 1 6.53 17.95 -12.74
N SER A 2 6.71 17.84 -11.42
CA SER A 2 7.14 16.59 -10.79
C SER A 2 5.89 15.75 -10.59
N SER A 3 5.86 14.53 -11.13
CA SER A 3 4.79 13.57 -10.86
C SER A 3 5.12 12.78 -9.60
N LYS A 4 4.11 12.57 -8.75
CA LYS A 4 4.25 11.77 -7.53
C LYS A 4 4.13 10.28 -7.91
N PRO A 5 5.03 9.41 -7.43
CA PRO A 5 5.00 8.00 -7.77
C PRO A 5 3.76 7.33 -7.15
N GLN A 6 2.87 6.86 -8.01
CA GLN A 6 1.61 6.21 -7.65
C GLN A 6 1.92 4.80 -7.13
N SER A 7 1.89 4.58 -5.81
CA SER A 7 2.22 3.26 -5.26
C SER A 7 1.76 3.04 -3.82
N ILE A 8 1.70 1.76 -3.45
CA ILE A 8 1.58 1.32 -2.08
C ILE A 8 2.99 1.05 -1.54
N GLY A 9 3.31 1.67 -0.41
CA GLY A 9 4.55 1.43 0.32
C GLY A 9 4.37 0.41 1.44
N VAL A 10 5.08 -0.72 1.36
CA VAL A 10 5.19 -1.68 2.47
C VAL A 10 6.56 -1.54 3.11
N ILE A 11 6.58 -1.13 4.38
CA ILE A 11 7.81 -0.85 5.12
C ILE A 11 7.97 -1.90 6.23
N GLY A 12 9.13 -2.56 6.27
CA GLY A 12 9.55 -3.38 7.41
C GLY A 12 10.76 -2.75 8.08
N ALA A 13 10.70 -2.37 9.36
CA ALA A 13 11.78 -1.62 10.05
C ALA A 13 13.19 -2.30 10.01
N PRO A 14 14.32 -1.58 9.80
CA PRO A 14 14.96 -0.81 10.88
C PRO A 14 15.61 0.56 10.49
N PHE A 15 16.08 1.22 11.56
CA PHE A 15 16.54 2.61 11.68
C PHE A 15 17.96 2.88 11.16
N SER A 16 18.13 3.87 10.26
CA SER A 16 19.44 4.47 9.95
C SER A 16 19.36 5.90 9.36
N LYS A 17 20.32 6.76 9.77
CA LYS A 17 20.51 8.18 9.39
C LYS A 17 21.37 8.35 8.13
N GLY A 18 21.24 9.50 7.43
CA GLY A 18 22.40 10.15 6.79
C GLY A 18 22.36 10.53 5.30
N GLN A 19 21.21 10.78 4.66
CA GLN A 19 21.19 11.09 3.21
C GLN A 19 20.30 12.26 2.76
N MET A 20 19.73 13.04 3.68
CA MET A 20 18.84 14.16 3.32
C MET A 20 19.49 15.54 3.57
N PRO A 21 19.29 16.52 2.68
CA PRO A 21 19.72 17.90 2.91
C PRO A 21 18.97 18.51 4.09
N GLU A 22 19.61 19.43 4.81
CA GLU A 22 18.95 20.18 5.86
C GLU A 22 17.96 21.18 5.26
N VAL A 23 16.68 21.05 5.65
CA VAL A 23 15.61 21.94 5.20
C VAL A 23 15.00 22.64 6.42
N PRO A 24 14.87 23.99 6.40
CA PRO A 24 14.20 24.71 7.49
C PRO A 24 12.80 24.15 7.80
N GLY A 25 12.54 23.90 9.08
CA GLY A 25 11.28 23.31 9.57
C GLY A 25 11.32 21.78 9.75
N PHE A 26 12.33 21.09 9.21
CA PHE A 26 12.43 19.63 9.24
C PHE A 26 13.56 19.10 10.15
N TYR A 27 14.15 19.93 11.01
CA TYR A 27 15.31 19.59 11.86
C TYR A 27 15.06 18.41 12.81
N TRP A 28 13.79 18.17 13.16
CA TRP A 28 13.38 17.10 14.08
C TRP A 28 13.28 15.74 13.39
N VAL A 29 13.27 15.71 12.06
CA VAL A 29 13.16 14.47 11.29
C VAL A 29 14.47 13.72 11.37
N ALA A 30 14.43 12.54 11.98
CA ALA A 30 15.54 11.60 11.97
C ALA A 30 15.23 10.48 10.97
N PRO A 31 16.02 10.30 9.88
CA PRO A 31 15.81 9.19 8.96
C PRO A 31 15.82 7.86 9.72
N CYS A 32 14.74 7.08 9.52
CA CYS A 32 14.40 5.94 10.36
C CYS A 32 14.18 4.64 9.57
N ILE A 33 14.43 4.66 8.26
CA ILE A 33 14.33 3.49 7.38
C ILE A 33 15.55 3.46 6.45
N SER A 34 16.00 2.27 6.04
CA SER A 34 17.01 2.13 5.00
C SER A 34 16.41 1.59 3.69
N ALA A 35 17.13 1.67 2.57
CA ALA A 35 16.61 1.26 1.26
C ALA A 35 16.13 -0.21 1.18
N LYS A 36 16.68 -1.09 2.03
CA LYS A 36 16.30 -2.51 2.13
C LYS A 36 15.01 -2.77 2.92
N ASP A 37 14.43 -1.73 3.51
CA ASP A 37 13.34 -1.80 4.48
C ASP A 37 12.02 -1.35 3.91
N ILE A 38 12.01 -1.02 2.62
CA ILE A 38 10.83 -0.58 1.88
C ILE A 38 10.70 -1.42 0.61
N VAL A 39 9.45 -1.76 0.30
CA VAL A 39 9.04 -2.33 -0.98
C VAL A 39 7.89 -1.49 -1.52
N TYR A 40 8.02 -1.03 -2.76
CA TYR A 40 6.92 -0.38 -3.47
C TYR A 40 6.13 -1.39 -4.31
N ILE A 41 4.82 -1.25 -4.35
CA ILE A 41 3.92 -2.08 -5.18
C ILE A 41 3.00 -1.15 -5.97
N GLY A 42 2.85 -1.41 -7.27
CA GLY A 42 1.93 -0.69 -8.15
C GLY A 42 2.51 0.57 -8.80
N LEU A 43 3.84 0.75 -8.73
CA LEU A 43 4.50 1.92 -9.35
C LEU A 43 4.11 2.05 -10.82
N ARG A 44 3.63 3.24 -11.16
CA ARG A 44 3.42 3.76 -12.50
C ARG A 44 3.50 5.28 -12.42
N ASP A 45 4.02 5.93 -13.47
CA ASP A 45 4.36 7.36 -13.46
C ASP A 45 5.45 7.71 -12.44
N VAL A 46 6.70 7.35 -12.76
CA VAL A 46 7.88 7.59 -11.91
C VAL A 46 8.78 8.63 -12.58
N ASP A 47 9.08 9.71 -11.87
CA ASP A 47 9.95 10.78 -12.36
C ASP A 47 11.39 10.25 -12.63
N PRO A 48 12.14 10.80 -13.61
CA PRO A 48 13.50 10.34 -13.91
C PRO A 48 14.45 10.36 -12.70
N GLY A 49 14.32 11.38 -11.83
CA GLY A 49 15.12 11.49 -10.60
C GLY A 49 14.78 10.40 -9.58
N GLU A 50 13.51 10.05 -9.45
CA GLU A 50 13.06 8.98 -8.56
C GLU A 50 13.51 7.62 -9.07
N HIS A 51 13.38 7.37 -10.37
CA HIS A 51 13.87 6.15 -10.99
C HIS A 51 15.40 6.00 -10.80
N TYR A 52 16.16 7.10 -10.91
CA TYR A 52 17.59 7.11 -10.60
C TYR A 52 17.85 6.71 -9.13
N ILE A 53 17.10 7.25 -8.17
CA ILE A 53 17.22 6.90 -6.75
C ILE A 53 16.89 5.42 -6.50
N LEU A 54 15.77 4.93 -7.05
CA LEU A 54 15.35 3.52 -6.93
C LEU A 54 16.46 2.57 -7.39
N LYS A 55 17.05 2.83 -8.56
CA LYS A 55 18.14 2.02 -9.12
C LYS A 55 19.44 2.16 -8.32
N THR A 56 19.81 3.39 -7.95
CA THR A 56 21.09 3.67 -7.27
C THR A 56 21.12 3.09 -5.85
N LEU A 57 20.01 3.18 -5.12
CA LEU A 57 19.90 2.65 -3.76
C LEU A 57 19.49 1.18 -3.71
N GLY A 58 19.15 0.57 -4.85
CA GLY A 58 18.70 -0.81 -4.92
C GLY A 58 17.39 -1.06 -4.16
N ILE A 59 16.48 -0.07 -4.16
CA ILE A 59 15.17 -0.21 -3.53
C ILE A 59 14.37 -1.26 -4.28
N LYS A 60 13.79 -2.22 -3.55
CA LYS A 60 12.93 -3.25 -4.15
C LYS A 60 11.58 -2.61 -4.50
N TYR A 61 11.11 -2.86 -5.71
CA TYR A 61 9.80 -2.41 -6.15
C TYR A 61 9.20 -3.42 -7.12
N PHE A 62 7.87 -3.38 -7.22
CA PHE A 62 7.06 -4.07 -8.21
C PHE A 62 6.20 -3.01 -8.90
N SER A 63 6.59 -2.62 -10.11
CA SER A 63 5.76 -1.77 -10.97
C SER A 63 4.56 -2.55 -11.48
N MET A 64 3.63 -1.88 -12.15
CA MET A 64 2.52 -2.57 -12.81
C MET A 64 3.01 -3.63 -13.82
N THR A 65 4.18 -3.45 -14.44
CA THR A 65 4.78 -4.47 -15.33
C THR A 65 5.14 -5.77 -14.58
N GLU A 66 5.64 -5.67 -13.34
CA GLU A 66 5.90 -6.86 -12.54
C GLU A 66 4.60 -7.50 -12.04
N VAL A 67 3.60 -6.70 -11.70
CA VAL A 67 2.26 -7.19 -11.32
C VAL A 67 1.62 -7.97 -12.47
N ASP A 68 1.67 -7.44 -13.70
CA ASP A 68 1.16 -8.10 -14.91
C ASP A 68 1.86 -9.45 -15.16
N LYS A 69 3.19 -9.47 -14.97
CA LYS A 69 4.01 -10.65 -15.24
C LYS A 69 3.86 -11.76 -14.21
N LEU A 70 3.82 -11.39 -12.93
CA LEU A 70 3.91 -12.33 -11.80
C LEU A 70 2.53 -12.66 -11.22
N GLY A 71 1.56 -11.76 -11.39
CA GLY A 71 0.32 -11.74 -10.63
C GLY A 71 0.53 -11.27 -9.19
N ILE A 72 -0.49 -10.64 -8.61
CA ILE A 72 -0.40 -10.05 -7.27
C ILE A 72 -0.04 -11.06 -6.17
N GLY A 73 -0.45 -12.32 -6.32
CA GLY A 73 -0.11 -13.41 -5.40
C GLY A 73 1.39 -13.58 -5.23
N LYS A 74 2.11 -13.68 -6.34
CA LYS A 74 3.56 -13.87 -6.31
C LYS A 74 4.30 -12.60 -5.85
N VAL A 75 3.78 -11.43 -6.20
CA VAL A 75 4.30 -10.14 -5.72
C VAL A 75 4.27 -10.07 -4.19
N MET A 76 3.16 -10.46 -3.55
CA MET A 76 3.06 -10.45 -2.09
C MET A 76 3.97 -11.50 -1.43
N GLU A 77 4.04 -12.71 -1.99
CA GLU A 77 4.96 -13.75 -1.54
C GLU A 77 6.42 -13.27 -1.54
N GLU A 78 6.87 -12.67 -2.66
CA GLU A 78 8.21 -12.13 -2.76
C GLU A 78 8.44 -10.93 -1.84
N THR A 79 7.44 -10.06 -1.67
CA THR A 79 7.50 -8.91 -0.76
C THR A 79 7.75 -9.36 0.67
N PHE A 80 7.01 -10.36 1.15
CA PHE A 80 7.20 -10.88 2.50
C PHE A 80 8.47 -11.70 2.64
N SER A 81 8.86 -12.48 1.62
CA SER A 81 10.16 -13.17 1.64
C SER A 81 11.32 -12.17 1.76
N TYR A 82 11.26 -11.07 1.01
CA TYR A 82 12.24 -9.99 1.06
C TYR A 82 12.25 -9.26 2.42
N LEU A 83 11.08 -8.84 2.91
CA LEU A 83 10.99 -8.04 4.13
C LEU A 83 11.09 -8.88 5.41
N LEU A 84 10.51 -10.08 5.45
CA LEU A 84 10.35 -10.87 6.68
C LEU A 84 11.18 -12.15 6.69
N GLY A 85 11.75 -12.56 5.55
CA GLY A 85 12.43 -13.86 5.41
C GLY A 85 13.62 -14.05 6.35
N ARG A 86 14.26 -12.97 6.80
CA ARG A 86 15.35 -13.02 7.79
C ARG A 86 14.86 -12.96 9.24
N LYS A 87 13.84 -12.13 9.50
CA LYS A 87 13.32 -11.87 10.84
C LYS A 87 11.90 -11.30 10.75
N LYS A 88 11.00 -11.80 11.60
CA LYS A 88 9.69 -11.17 11.82
C LYS A 88 9.88 -9.77 12.41
N ARG A 89 9.20 -8.79 11.84
CA ARG A 89 9.24 -7.38 12.26
C ARG A 89 7.88 -6.73 12.02
N PRO A 90 7.55 -5.66 12.77
CA PRO A 90 6.35 -4.87 12.50
C PRO A 90 6.33 -4.36 11.05
N ILE A 91 5.15 -4.38 10.44
CA ILE A 91 4.87 -3.83 9.12
C ILE A 91 4.16 -2.48 9.29
N HIS A 92 4.65 -1.47 8.60
CA HIS A 92 3.92 -0.24 8.34
C HIS A 92 3.43 -0.26 6.89
N LEU A 93 2.13 -0.16 6.69
CA LEU A 93 1.50 -0.06 5.37
C LEU A 93 1.14 1.41 5.12
N SER A 94 1.76 2.05 4.14
CA SER A 94 1.35 3.36 3.66
C SER A 94 0.63 3.18 2.32
N PHE A 95 -0.70 3.25 2.35
CA PHE A 95 -1.55 2.97 1.22
C PHE A 95 -2.04 4.27 0.59
N ASP A 96 -1.49 4.58 -0.58
CA ASP A 96 -2.03 5.63 -1.43
C ASP A 96 -3.22 5.08 -2.23
N VAL A 97 -4.40 5.72 -2.12
CA VAL A 97 -5.59 5.27 -2.87
C VAL A 97 -5.43 5.43 -4.37
N ASP A 98 -4.52 6.29 -4.79
CA ASP A 98 -4.14 6.50 -6.18
C ASP A 98 -3.29 5.34 -6.75
N GLY A 99 -2.78 4.45 -5.89
CA GLY A 99 -2.18 3.18 -6.28
C GLY A 99 -3.18 2.25 -6.98
N LEU A 100 -4.48 2.38 -6.70
CA LEU A 100 -5.55 1.69 -7.42
C LEU A 100 -5.91 2.39 -8.73
N ASP A 101 -6.50 1.66 -9.67
CA ASP A 101 -6.96 2.24 -10.92
C ASP A 101 -8.06 3.31 -10.67
N PRO A 102 -8.06 4.45 -11.39
CA PRO A 102 -9.04 5.52 -11.20
C PRO A 102 -10.49 5.10 -11.44
N SER A 103 -10.75 3.96 -12.09
CA SER A 103 -12.10 3.39 -12.16
C SER A 103 -12.68 3.03 -10.78
N PHE A 104 -11.82 2.76 -9.80
CA PHE A 104 -12.19 2.43 -8.42
C PHE A 104 -12.01 3.61 -7.45
N THR A 105 -10.95 4.41 -7.61
CA THR A 105 -10.61 5.55 -6.74
C THR A 105 -10.47 6.88 -7.51
N PRO A 106 -11.52 7.34 -8.20
CA PRO A 106 -11.45 8.54 -9.05
C PRO A 106 -11.23 9.86 -8.28
N ALA A 107 -11.62 9.93 -7.00
CA ALA A 107 -11.56 11.16 -6.21
C ALA A 107 -10.19 11.30 -5.52
N THR A 108 -9.13 11.46 -6.32
CA THR A 108 -7.73 11.64 -5.88
C THR A 108 -7.00 12.69 -6.72
N GLY A 109 -5.87 13.18 -6.22
CA GLY A 109 -5.09 14.29 -6.81
C GLY A 109 -4.43 13.96 -8.16
N THR A 110 -3.97 12.73 -8.33
CA THR A 110 -3.09 12.33 -9.43
C THR A 110 -3.53 11.01 -10.08
N PRO A 111 -4.74 10.91 -10.64
CA PRO A 111 -5.25 9.66 -11.18
C PRO A 111 -4.45 9.19 -12.40
N VAL A 112 -3.75 8.04 -12.29
CA VAL A 112 -3.03 7.40 -13.40
C VAL A 112 -3.69 6.08 -13.78
N GLN A 113 -4.07 5.95 -15.05
CA GLN A 113 -4.72 4.75 -15.61
C GLN A 113 -3.81 3.51 -15.57
N GLY A 114 -4.41 2.32 -15.58
CA GLY A 114 -3.67 1.05 -15.56
C GLY A 114 -3.12 0.74 -14.18
N GLY A 115 -3.88 1.09 -13.13
CA GLY A 115 -3.52 0.83 -11.75
C GLY A 115 -3.93 -0.55 -11.26
N LEU A 116 -3.70 -0.78 -9.97
CA LEU A 116 -4.15 -2.00 -9.31
C LEU A 116 -5.68 -2.09 -9.34
N THR A 117 -6.20 -3.28 -9.60
CA THR A 117 -7.64 -3.53 -9.50
C THR A 117 -8.10 -3.54 -8.05
N TYR A 118 -9.40 -3.34 -7.83
CA TYR A 118 -10.01 -3.51 -6.51
C TYR A 118 -9.69 -4.87 -5.86
N ARG A 119 -9.65 -5.95 -6.66
CA ARG A 119 -9.36 -7.31 -6.16
C ARG A 119 -7.92 -7.47 -5.71
N GLU A 120 -6.98 -6.81 -6.38
CA GLU A 120 -5.56 -6.83 -6.03
C GLU A 120 -5.30 -5.99 -4.78
N GLY A 121 -5.92 -4.82 -4.66
CA GLY A 121 -5.90 -4.01 -3.45
C GLY A 121 -6.37 -4.80 -2.21
N LEU A 122 -7.53 -5.45 -2.30
CA LEU A 122 -8.04 -6.30 -1.22
C LEU A 122 -7.10 -7.47 -0.92
N TYR A 123 -6.53 -8.11 -1.94
CA TYR A 123 -5.60 -9.22 -1.77
C TYR A 123 -4.33 -8.79 -1.01
N ILE A 124 -3.74 -7.64 -1.35
CA ILE A 124 -2.60 -7.06 -0.63
C ILE A 124 -2.93 -6.92 0.86
N THR A 125 -4.09 -6.32 1.18
CA THR A 125 -4.48 -6.07 2.57
C THR A 125 -4.84 -7.33 3.36
N GLU A 126 -5.50 -8.31 2.72
CA GLU A 126 -5.78 -9.61 3.33
C GLU A 126 -4.48 -10.37 3.64
N GLU A 127 -3.51 -10.36 2.72
CA GLU A 127 -2.21 -10.99 2.92
C GLU A 127 -1.40 -10.29 4.02
N ILE A 128 -1.45 -8.96 4.10
CA ILE A 128 -0.83 -8.21 5.20
C ILE A 128 -1.49 -8.55 6.55
N TYR A 129 -2.82 -8.60 6.63
CA TYR A 129 -3.53 -9.01 7.84
C TYR A 129 -3.08 -10.40 8.31
N LYS A 130 -2.99 -11.38 7.39
CA LYS A 130 -2.59 -12.76 7.68
C LYS A 130 -1.19 -12.88 8.29
N THR A 131 -0.31 -11.89 8.09
CA THR A 131 1.01 -11.89 8.74
C THR A 131 0.91 -11.78 10.26
N GLY A 132 -0.15 -11.15 10.78
CA GLY A 132 -0.27 -10.76 12.20
C GLY A 132 0.75 -9.70 12.63
N LEU A 133 1.41 -9.03 11.68
CA LEU A 133 2.52 -8.10 11.92
C LEU A 133 2.20 -6.65 11.54
N LEU A 134 1.01 -6.35 11.03
CA LEU A 134 0.59 -4.96 10.77
C LEU A 134 0.60 -4.17 12.08
N SER A 135 1.37 -3.09 12.11
CA SER A 135 1.57 -2.25 13.30
C SER A 135 1.32 -0.76 13.05
N GLY A 136 1.31 -0.33 11.79
CA GLY A 136 0.97 1.02 11.38
C GLY A 136 0.29 1.00 10.02
N LEU A 137 -0.70 1.87 9.83
CA LEU A 137 -1.48 1.98 8.61
C LEU A 137 -1.75 3.46 8.32
N ASP A 138 -1.35 3.91 7.14
CA ASP A 138 -1.81 5.18 6.57
C ASP A 138 -2.71 4.89 5.38
N ILE A 139 -3.85 5.57 5.28
CA ILE A 139 -4.65 5.64 4.06
C ILE A 139 -4.67 7.09 3.59
N MET A 140 -4.10 7.36 2.41
CA MET A 140 -3.76 8.70 1.96
C MET A 140 -4.44 9.06 0.64
N GLU A 141 -4.39 10.34 0.28
CA GLU A 141 -4.84 10.92 -1.01
C GLU A 141 -6.32 10.73 -1.40
N VAL A 142 -7.19 10.48 -0.41
CA VAL A 142 -8.63 10.63 -0.63
C VAL A 142 -8.97 12.11 -0.69
N ASN A 143 -9.44 12.59 -1.85
CA ASN A 143 -9.86 13.97 -2.03
C ASN A 143 -11.28 14.05 -2.61
N PRO A 144 -12.32 14.14 -1.73
CA PRO A 144 -13.72 14.22 -2.15
C PRO A 144 -14.03 15.39 -3.09
N SER A 145 -13.26 16.49 -3.03
CA SER A 145 -13.50 17.66 -3.88
C SER A 145 -13.16 17.43 -5.35
N LEU A 146 -12.38 16.39 -5.66
CA LEU A 146 -11.97 16.04 -7.02
C LEU A 146 -12.89 15.03 -7.70
N GLY A 147 -13.87 14.47 -6.96
CA GLY A 147 -14.90 13.62 -7.56
C GLY A 147 -15.82 14.45 -8.46
N LYS A 148 -15.98 14.04 -9.72
CA LYS A 148 -16.82 14.74 -10.71
C LYS A 148 -18.32 14.55 -10.44
N THR A 149 -18.66 13.49 -9.72
CA THR A 149 -20.03 13.17 -9.30
C THR A 149 -20.03 12.70 -7.84
N PRO A 150 -21.15 12.83 -7.12
CA PRO A 150 -21.28 12.26 -5.78
C PRO A 150 -20.96 10.76 -5.73
N GLU A 151 -21.29 10.03 -6.80
CA GLU A 151 -21.02 8.60 -6.92
C GLU A 151 -19.51 8.27 -7.00
N GLU A 152 -18.71 9.09 -7.67
CA GLU A 152 -17.25 8.94 -7.70
C GLU A 152 -16.62 9.13 -6.31
N VAL A 153 -17.14 10.08 -5.52
CA VAL A 153 -16.74 10.29 -4.13
C VAL A 153 -17.10 9.07 -3.30
N THR A 154 -18.36 8.64 -3.36
CA THR A 154 -18.84 7.44 -2.65
C THR A 154 -18.03 6.21 -3.02
N ARG A 155 -17.69 6.01 -4.30
CA ARG A 155 -16.89 4.87 -4.76
C ARG A 155 -15.48 4.89 -4.16
N THR A 156 -14.82 6.05 -4.17
CA THR A 156 -13.47 6.21 -3.61
C THR A 156 -13.47 5.96 -2.10
N VAL A 157 -14.43 6.55 -1.37
CA VAL A 157 -14.57 6.37 0.08
C VAL A 157 -14.90 4.92 0.43
N ASN A 158 -15.84 4.29 -0.26
CA ASN A 158 -16.21 2.90 -0.01
C ASN A 158 -15.04 1.94 -0.29
N THR A 159 -14.28 2.18 -1.36
CA THR A 159 -13.07 1.42 -1.67
C THR A 159 -12.04 1.56 -0.55
N THR A 160 -11.80 2.79 -0.10
CA THR A 160 -10.90 3.10 1.03
C THR A 160 -11.31 2.37 2.31
N VAL A 161 -12.60 2.40 2.65
CA VAL A 161 -13.14 1.69 3.82
C VAL A 161 -12.93 0.19 3.67
N ALA A 162 -13.21 -0.38 2.49
CA ALA A 162 -13.04 -1.81 2.26
C ALA A 162 -11.58 -2.26 2.41
N ILE A 163 -10.62 -1.52 1.84
CA ILE A 163 -9.18 -1.72 2.01
C ILE A 163 -8.81 -1.67 3.50
N THR A 164 -9.30 -0.67 4.23
CA THR A 164 -9.03 -0.52 5.67
C THR A 164 -9.58 -1.70 6.46
N MET A 165 -10.82 -2.12 6.21
CA MET A 165 -11.44 -3.26 6.89
C MET A 165 -10.70 -4.57 6.62
N ALA A 166 -10.21 -4.77 5.39
CA ALA A 166 -9.44 -5.94 5.01
C ALA A 166 -8.08 -6.00 5.73
N CYS A 167 -7.42 -4.86 5.96
CA CYS A 167 -6.22 -4.78 6.82
C CYS A 167 -6.44 -5.32 8.24
N PHE A 168 -7.69 -5.29 8.73
CA PHE A 168 -8.06 -5.73 10.08
C PHE A 168 -8.94 -6.98 10.11
N GLY A 169 -8.91 -7.76 9.03
CA GLY A 169 -9.39 -9.13 9.03
C GLY A 169 -10.76 -9.38 8.41
N VAL A 170 -11.38 -8.37 7.79
CA VAL A 170 -12.53 -8.64 6.91
C VAL A 170 -12.04 -9.41 5.69
N ALA A 171 -12.50 -10.65 5.56
CA ALA A 171 -12.11 -11.56 4.48
C ALA A 171 -13.25 -11.74 3.48
N ARG A 172 -12.91 -11.82 2.19
CA ARG A 172 -13.91 -12.04 1.13
C ARG A 172 -14.65 -13.37 1.24
N GLU A 173 -14.03 -14.39 1.83
CA GLU A 173 -14.68 -15.68 2.10
C GLU A 173 -15.71 -15.63 3.25
N GLY A 174 -15.78 -14.49 3.96
CA GLY A 174 -16.64 -14.28 5.11
C GLY A 174 -15.88 -14.35 6.43
N ASN A 175 -16.52 -13.84 7.47
CA ASN A 175 -16.04 -13.92 8.85
C ASN A 175 -17.17 -14.40 9.74
N HIS A 176 -16.86 -15.22 10.73
CA HIS A 176 -17.80 -15.61 11.76
C HIS A 176 -17.16 -15.44 13.14
N LYS A 177 -17.99 -15.21 14.16
CA LYS A 177 -17.52 -15.24 15.55
C LYS A 177 -17.17 -16.69 15.91
N PRO A 178 -16.27 -16.92 16.89
CA PRO A 178 -15.97 -18.27 17.38
C PRO A 178 -17.11 -18.76 18.30
N ILE A 179 -18.32 -18.89 17.75
CA ILE A 179 -19.53 -19.41 18.40
C ILE A 179 -20.10 -20.56 17.58
N ASP A 180 -20.88 -21.41 18.22
CA ASP A 180 -21.64 -22.46 17.54
C ASP A 180 -22.90 -21.84 16.91
N TYR A 181 -22.94 -21.82 15.58
CA TYR A 181 -24.08 -21.35 14.79
C TYR A 181 -25.12 -22.44 14.51
N LEU A 182 -24.80 -23.71 14.82
CA LEU A 182 -25.68 -24.86 14.59
C LEU A 182 -26.46 -25.25 15.85
N SER A 183 -25.98 -24.91 17.04
CA SER A 183 -26.75 -25.07 18.27
C SER A 183 -27.86 -24.01 18.36
N SER A 184 -29.12 -24.43 18.55
CA SER A 184 -30.21 -23.51 18.91
C SER A 184 -29.88 -22.79 20.22
N PRO A 185 -30.23 -21.49 20.38
CA PRO A 185 -30.17 -20.84 21.69
C PRO A 185 -31.01 -21.66 22.68
N LYS A 186 -30.44 -22.01 23.83
CA LYS A 186 -31.22 -22.55 24.95
C LYS A 186 -32.06 -21.46 25.58
#